data_AF-A0A2K8SDA0-F1
#
_entry.id   AF-A0A2K8SDA0-F1
#
_cell.length_a   1.000
_cell.length_b   1.000
_cell.length_c   1.000
_cell.angle_alpha   90.00
_cell.angle_beta   90.00
_cell.angle_gamma   90.00
#
_symmetry.space_group_name_H-M   'P 1'
#
loop_
_entity.id
_entity.type
_entity.pdbx_description
1 polymer ?
#
loop_
_entity_poly.entity_id
_entity_poly.type
_entity_poly.pdbx_seq_one_letter_code
_entity_poly.pdbx_strand_id
1 'polypeptide(L)'
;MYYIFTVLGSLFLLWLIIVLVILKFLKINKTKKIREDKNHFFYISKSHIKGKWWASNDGKLEKKWMEIQECDFEITNFDYKENFSKSFLNSNFKKTRLFLYKKISKKLENKVIKKIKFYTNCLENIWFKKYKIMFTNLFNEISGITEAPEYFFYKYYFRFISEIRNKMIEKLCQIIIPSIIANNLTDENIKKEPTSNEYEKNIFITLEKISLFAEEFWNLMNKKRKEEIKEKGHDWKVNYSSKNDFLNSFLPKEMIKKKMLRENIIILAKKYKIPFDGNVIETIKLLEKYSNSVEKDVINSIKLLIFAYIDEINF
;
A
#
# COMPACT_ATOMS: atom_id res chain seq x y z
N MET A 1 29.07 -17.25 60.68
CA MET A 1 27.65 -17.20 60.24
C MET A 1 27.35 -16.03 59.31
N TYR A 2 27.66 -14.78 59.67
CA TYR A 2 27.30 -13.58 58.87
C TYR A 2 27.77 -13.62 57.40
N TYR A 3 28.99 -14.11 57.16
CA TYR A 3 29.53 -14.30 55.80
C TYR A 3 28.77 -15.36 54.97
N ILE A 4 28.25 -16.41 55.61
CA ILE A 4 27.48 -17.45 54.92
C ILE A 4 26.10 -16.91 54.54
N PHE A 5 25.47 -16.14 55.42
CA PHE A 5 24.18 -15.48 55.13
C PHE A 5 24.28 -14.43 54.02
N THR A 6 25.39 -13.67 53.96
CA THR A 6 25.60 -12.67 52.90
C THR A 6 25.89 -13.30 51.55
N VAL A 7 26.67 -14.40 51.50
CA VAL A 7 26.91 -15.16 50.27
C VAL A 7 25.65 -15.87 49.77
N LEU A 8 24.87 -16.48 50.67
CA LEU A 8 23.59 -17.10 50.29
C LEU A 8 22.55 -16.07 49.84
N GLY A 9 22.50 -14.91 50.51
CA GLY A 9 21.62 -13.81 50.14
C GLY A 9 21.95 -13.21 48.77
N SER A 10 23.24 -13.05 48.44
CA SER A 10 23.66 -12.53 47.13
C SER A 10 23.40 -13.53 46.01
N LEU A 11 23.61 -14.83 46.24
CA LEU A 11 23.25 -15.89 45.29
C LEU A 11 21.75 -15.94 45.02
N PHE A 12 20.92 -15.77 46.05
CA PHE A 12 19.46 -15.73 45.91
C PHE A 12 19.01 -14.52 45.07
N LEU A 13 19.57 -13.33 45.32
CA LEU A 13 19.31 -12.13 44.54
C LEU A 13 19.70 -12.30 43.06
N LEU A 14 20.86 -12.92 42.80
CA LEU A 14 21.33 -13.18 41.44
C LEU A 14 20.40 -14.14 40.69
N TRP A 15 19.94 -15.21 41.37
CA TRP A 15 18.95 -16.13 40.83
C TRP A 15 17.62 -15.43 40.49
N LEU A 16 17.15 -14.53 41.36
CA LEU A 16 15.93 -13.77 41.17
C LEU A 16 16.00 -12.86 39.93
N ILE A 17 17.15 -12.21 39.71
CA ILE A 17 17.40 -11.38 38.52
C ILE A 17 17.37 -12.24 37.24
N ILE A 18 18.01 -13.41 37.25
CA ILE A 18 18.02 -14.34 36.10
C ILE A 18 16.59 -14.77 35.75
N VAL A 19 15.79 -15.15 36.74
CA VAL A 19 14.39 -15.56 36.53
C VAL A 19 13.57 -14.41 35.92
N LEU A 20 13.75 -13.17 36.39
CA LEU A 20 13.04 -12.00 35.85
C LEU A 20 13.42 -11.71 34.39
N VAL A 21 14.71 -11.86 34.03
CA VAL A 21 15.18 -11.71 32.65
C VAL A 21 14.57 -12.79 31.75
N ILE A 22 14.56 -14.05 32.20
CA ILE A 22 13.96 -15.16 31.46
C ILE A 22 12.45 -14.94 31.28
N LEU A 23 11.72 -14.54 32.31
CA LEU A 23 10.29 -14.24 32.23
C LEU A 23 10.01 -13.09 31.25
N LYS A 24 10.85 -12.05 31.23
CA LYS A 24 10.74 -10.94 30.27
C LYS A 24 10.97 -11.43 28.83
N PHE A 25 11.98 -12.27 28.62
CA PHE A 25 12.29 -12.87 27.31
C PHE A 25 11.17 -13.81 26.82
N LEU A 26 10.63 -14.66 27.71
CA LEU A 26 9.50 -15.54 27.42
C LEU A 26 8.20 -14.77 27.13
N LYS A 27 7.98 -13.63 27.78
CA LYS A 27 6.80 -12.77 27.52
C LYS A 27 6.92 -12.04 26.17
N ILE A 28 8.13 -11.68 25.74
CA ILE A 28 8.40 -11.05 24.44
C ILE A 28 8.23 -12.06 23.28
N ASN A 29 8.61 -13.33 23.49
CA ASN A 29 8.56 -14.36 22.44
C ASN A 29 7.22 -15.12 22.32
N LYS A 30 6.16 -14.71 23.03
CA LYS A 30 4.80 -15.18 22.70
C LYS A 30 4.28 -14.47 21.44
N THR A 31 4.89 -14.77 20.29
CA THR A 31 4.22 -14.63 19.00
C THR A 31 2.98 -15.51 19.06
N LYS A 32 1.80 -14.89 19.17
CA LYS A 32 0.51 -15.59 19.01
C LYS A 32 0.64 -16.46 17.76
N LYS A 33 0.55 -17.80 17.91
CA LYS A 33 0.41 -18.70 16.77
C LYS A 33 -0.80 -18.21 15.99
N ILE A 34 -0.52 -17.61 14.84
CA ILE A 34 -1.52 -17.12 13.92
C ILE A 34 -2.16 -18.38 13.34
N ARG A 35 -3.48 -18.54 13.51
CA ARG A 35 -4.23 -19.52 12.73
C ARG A 35 -4.11 -19.10 11.27
N GLU A 36 -3.26 -19.77 10.51
CA GLU A 36 -3.37 -19.77 9.07
C GLU A 36 -4.56 -20.65 8.73
N ASP A 37 -5.66 -20.02 8.36
CA ASP A 37 -6.76 -20.74 7.76
C ASP A 37 -6.32 -21.16 6.36
N LYS A 38 -5.91 -22.43 6.22
CA LYS A 38 -5.44 -23.01 4.95
C LYS A 38 -6.58 -23.27 3.96
N ASN A 39 -7.83 -23.07 4.37
CA ASN A 39 -9.01 -23.38 3.57
C ASN A 39 -9.43 -22.23 2.64
N HIS A 40 -8.77 -21.08 2.71
CA HIS A 40 -9.07 -19.92 1.87
C HIS A 40 -7.86 -19.54 1.02
N PHE A 41 -8.09 -19.17 -0.24
CA PHE A 41 -7.07 -18.63 -1.16
C PHE A 41 -6.44 -17.32 -0.67
N PHE A 42 -6.95 -16.74 0.43
CA PHE A 42 -6.48 -15.50 1.05
C PHE A 42 -6.06 -15.72 2.52
N TYR A 43 -5.04 -14.99 2.96
CA TYR A 43 -4.47 -15.18 4.29
C TYR A 43 -5.15 -14.30 5.35
N ILE A 44 -5.95 -14.92 6.21
CA ILE A 44 -6.55 -14.25 7.39
C ILE A 44 -5.52 -14.22 8.54
N SER A 45 -4.49 -13.37 8.43
CA SER A 45 -3.50 -13.16 9.50
C SER A 45 -3.60 -11.74 10.06
N LYS A 46 -3.66 -11.61 11.39
CA LYS A 46 -3.67 -10.31 12.08
C LYS A 46 -2.34 -9.55 12.00
N SER A 47 -1.26 -10.16 11.55
CA SER A 47 0.03 -9.48 11.44
C SER A 47 0.95 -10.17 10.44
N HIS A 48 1.23 -9.52 9.32
CA HIS A 48 2.59 -9.51 8.81
C HIS A 48 3.33 -8.43 9.62
N ILE A 49 4.47 -8.79 10.21
CA ILE A 49 5.40 -7.78 10.77
C ILE A 49 5.71 -6.82 9.62
N LYS A 50 5.81 -5.52 9.91
CA LYS A 50 6.12 -4.42 8.96
C LYS A 50 7.44 -4.66 8.20
N GLY A 51 7.47 -5.67 7.34
CA GLY A 51 8.61 -6.03 6.54
C GLY A 51 8.75 -5.02 5.41
N LYS A 52 9.98 -4.89 4.92
CA LYS A 52 10.24 -4.22 3.64
C LYS A 52 9.30 -4.83 2.59
N TRP A 53 8.55 -4.02 1.85
CA TRP A 53 7.61 -4.53 0.84
C TRP A 53 8.32 -4.89 -0.46
N TRP A 54 9.49 -4.30 -0.72
CA TRP A 54 10.27 -4.54 -1.91
C TRP A 54 10.98 -5.91 -1.87
N ALA A 55 11.26 -6.44 -3.06
CA ALA A 55 11.86 -7.76 -3.23
C ALA A 55 13.39 -7.72 -3.34
N SER A 56 13.98 -6.63 -3.84
CA SER A 56 15.43 -6.46 -3.93
C SER A 56 16.10 -6.19 -2.56
N ASN A 57 17.42 -6.27 -2.50
CA ASN A 57 18.15 -6.08 -1.23
C ASN A 57 18.11 -4.63 -0.71
N ASP A 58 18.34 -3.64 -1.59
CA ASP A 58 18.40 -2.22 -1.22
C ASP A 58 17.06 -1.47 -1.42
N GLY A 59 16.18 -2.01 -2.27
CA GLY A 59 14.89 -1.44 -2.61
C GLY A 59 14.97 -0.09 -3.30
N LYS A 60 16.10 0.28 -3.92
CA LYS A 60 16.30 1.66 -4.41
C LYS A 60 15.29 2.02 -5.50
N LEU A 61 15.08 1.13 -6.47
CA LEU A 61 14.15 1.34 -7.56
C LEU A 61 12.70 1.24 -7.07
N GLU A 62 12.41 0.27 -6.21
CA GLU A 62 11.12 0.11 -5.57
C GLU A 62 10.72 1.33 -4.73
N LYS A 63 11.64 1.90 -3.96
CA LYS A 63 11.39 3.13 -3.20
C LYS A 63 11.03 4.30 -4.09
N LYS A 64 11.72 4.47 -5.23
CA LYS A 64 11.33 5.49 -6.22
C LYS A 64 9.97 5.21 -6.83
N TRP A 65 9.68 3.94 -7.15
CA TRP A 65 8.35 3.52 -7.60
C TRP A 65 7.27 3.83 -6.54
N MET A 66 7.52 3.73 -5.24
CA MET A 66 6.53 4.12 -4.22
C MET A 66 6.19 5.60 -4.23
N GLU A 67 7.15 6.46 -4.54
CA GLU A 67 6.94 7.91 -4.49
C GLU A 67 5.96 8.40 -5.55
N ILE A 68 5.83 7.67 -6.66
CA ILE A 68 4.86 7.97 -7.74
C ILE A 68 3.46 7.38 -7.45
N GLN A 69 3.28 6.58 -6.38
CA GLN A 69 2.04 5.81 -6.15
C GLN A 69 0.96 6.53 -5.34
N GLU A 70 1.20 7.77 -4.90
CA GLU A 70 0.26 8.47 -4.04
C GLU A 70 -0.95 8.96 -4.84
N CYS A 71 -2.14 8.42 -4.54
CA CYS A 71 -3.37 8.68 -5.29
C CYS A 71 -4.59 8.66 -4.39
N ASP A 72 -5.59 9.45 -4.78
CA ASP A 72 -6.90 9.52 -4.14
C ASP A 72 -7.86 8.57 -4.84
N PHE A 73 -8.61 7.79 -4.06
CA PHE A 73 -9.61 6.85 -4.56
C PHE A 73 -10.98 7.18 -3.96
N GLU A 74 -12.00 7.20 -4.81
CA GLU A 74 -13.38 7.42 -4.40
C GLU A 74 -13.92 6.21 -3.65
N ILE A 75 -14.60 6.44 -2.52
CA ILE A 75 -15.26 5.39 -1.75
C ILE A 75 -16.68 5.22 -2.27
N THR A 76 -16.96 4.12 -2.96
CA THR A 76 -18.27 3.90 -3.59
C THR A 76 -19.41 4.00 -2.57
N ASN A 77 -20.53 4.58 -3.01
CA ASN A 77 -21.72 4.89 -2.21
C ASN A 77 -21.52 6.01 -1.17
N PHE A 78 -20.34 6.64 -1.11
CA PHE A 78 -20.06 7.74 -0.21
C PHE A 78 -19.34 8.87 -0.93
N ASP A 79 -19.80 10.11 -0.75
CA ASP A 79 -19.24 11.29 -1.42
C ASP A 79 -17.93 11.77 -0.76
N TYR A 80 -16.91 10.90 -0.74
CA TYR A 80 -15.56 11.26 -0.31
C TYR A 80 -14.48 10.39 -0.97
N LYS A 81 -13.25 10.90 -0.95
CA LYS A 81 -12.05 10.19 -1.43
C LYS A 81 -11.11 9.87 -0.27
N GLU A 82 -10.45 8.73 -0.33
CA GLU A 82 -9.39 8.33 0.60
C GLU A 82 -8.04 8.28 -0.11
N ASN A 83 -7.01 8.75 0.59
CA ASN A 83 -5.67 8.81 0.05
C ASN A 83 -4.89 7.54 0.41
N PHE A 84 -4.24 6.95 -0.59
CA PHE A 84 -3.33 5.83 -0.43
C PHE A 84 -1.90 6.30 -0.74
N SER A 85 -1.03 6.23 0.26
CA SER A 85 0.30 6.83 0.28
C SER A 85 1.43 5.81 0.38
N LYS A 86 2.68 6.29 0.48
CA LYS A 86 3.93 5.50 0.51
C LYS A 86 3.79 4.23 1.36
N SER A 87 4.21 3.09 0.80
CA SER A 87 3.97 1.67 1.20
C SER A 87 2.85 1.02 0.38
N PHE A 88 2.59 -0.29 0.59
CA PHE A 88 1.81 -1.10 -0.36
C PHE A 88 0.31 -0.71 -0.41
N LEU A 89 -0.47 -0.94 0.65
CA LEU A 89 -1.87 -0.47 0.79
C LEU A 89 -2.02 0.51 1.95
N ASN A 90 -1.08 1.44 2.10
CA ASN A 90 -1.03 2.32 3.26
C ASN A 90 -1.96 3.53 3.13
N SER A 91 -3.07 3.47 3.88
CA SER A 91 -3.90 4.63 4.18
C SER A 91 -3.97 4.86 5.69
N ASN A 92 -3.92 6.14 6.08
CA ASN A 92 -4.19 6.54 7.46
C ASN A 92 -5.69 6.55 7.78
N PHE A 93 -6.55 6.37 6.78
CA PHE A 93 -8.01 6.43 6.87
C PHE A 93 -8.51 7.74 7.49
N LYS A 94 -7.83 8.86 7.20
CA LYS A 94 -8.15 10.17 7.81
C LYS A 94 -9.52 10.66 7.31
N LYS A 95 -9.79 10.51 6.01
CA LYS A 95 -11.03 10.97 5.39
C LYS A 95 -12.19 10.06 5.78
N THR A 96 -11.98 8.74 5.82
CA THR A 96 -12.96 7.80 6.38
C THR A 96 -13.28 8.13 7.84
N ARG A 97 -12.29 8.46 8.68
CA ARG A 97 -12.55 8.88 10.08
C ARG A 97 -13.40 10.13 10.17
N LEU A 98 -13.06 11.16 9.39
CA LEU A 98 -13.83 12.41 9.35
C LEU A 98 -15.28 12.17 8.89
N PHE A 99 -15.48 11.31 7.91
CA PHE A 99 -16.81 10.91 7.44
C PHE A 99 -17.61 10.22 8.56
N LEU A 100 -17.00 9.27 9.27
CA LEU A 100 -17.65 8.51 10.35
C LEU A 100 -17.94 9.35 11.59
N TYR A 101 -17.05 10.27 11.96
CA TYR A 101 -17.22 11.13 13.14
C TYR A 101 -18.53 11.91 13.13
N LYS A 102 -19.02 12.28 11.94
CA LYS A 102 -20.30 12.99 11.76
C LYS A 102 -21.54 12.10 11.92
N LYS A 103 -21.38 10.78 11.98
CA LYS A 103 -22.47 9.79 11.89
C LYS A 103 -22.53 8.82 13.07
N ILE A 104 -21.41 8.56 13.73
CA ILE A 104 -21.33 7.54 14.79
C ILE A 104 -20.44 7.97 15.96
N SER A 105 -20.62 7.31 17.10
CA SER A 105 -19.78 7.54 18.29
C SER A 105 -18.30 7.21 18.03
N LYS A 106 -17.40 7.92 18.71
CA LYS A 106 -15.94 7.69 18.67
C LYS A 106 -15.53 6.24 18.96
N LYS A 107 -16.29 5.54 19.82
CA LYS A 107 -16.06 4.12 20.11
C LYS A 107 -16.33 3.25 18.89
N LEU A 108 -17.44 3.50 18.19
CA LEU A 108 -17.84 2.77 16.99
C LEU A 108 -16.95 3.12 15.80
N GLU A 109 -16.58 4.39 15.63
CA GLU A 109 -15.59 4.85 14.64
C GLU A 109 -14.29 4.05 14.76
N ASN A 110 -13.73 3.94 15.97
CA ASN A 110 -12.51 3.18 16.19
C ASN A 110 -12.69 1.68 15.91
N LYS A 111 -13.88 1.11 16.11
CA LYS A 111 -14.18 -0.28 15.75
C LYS A 111 -14.20 -0.47 14.23
N VAL A 112 -14.87 0.43 13.51
CA VAL A 112 -14.94 0.44 12.03
C VAL A 112 -13.55 0.56 11.43
N ILE A 113 -12.74 1.54 11.85
CA ILE A 113 -11.38 1.73 11.34
C ILE A 113 -10.49 0.52 11.64
N LYS A 114 -10.62 -0.11 12.82
CA LYS A 114 -9.89 -1.35 13.12
C LYS A 114 -10.29 -2.50 12.18
N LYS A 115 -11.57 -2.61 11.82
CA LYS A 115 -12.07 -3.63 10.88
C LYS A 115 -11.57 -3.35 9.46
N ILE A 116 -11.58 -2.10 9.00
CA ILE A 116 -11.00 -1.70 7.70
C ILE A 116 -9.52 -2.06 7.63
N LYS A 117 -8.73 -1.70 8.66
CA LYS A 117 -7.30 -2.04 8.74
C LYS A 117 -7.06 -3.54 8.72
N PHE A 118 -7.92 -4.31 9.37
CA PHE A 118 -7.82 -5.77 9.36
C PHE A 118 -7.96 -6.35 7.95
N TYR A 119 -8.98 -5.94 7.18
CA TYR A 119 -9.14 -6.44 5.82
C TYR A 119 -8.11 -5.87 4.85
N THR A 120 -7.64 -4.64 5.08
CA THR A 120 -6.48 -4.10 4.36
C THR A 120 -5.26 -5.01 4.54
N ASN A 121 -4.97 -5.45 5.77
CA ASN A 121 -3.89 -6.39 6.03
C ASN A 121 -4.10 -7.76 5.34
N CYS A 122 -5.35 -8.22 5.22
CA CYS A 122 -5.67 -9.46 4.51
C CYS A 122 -5.33 -9.35 3.01
N LEU A 123 -5.63 -8.21 2.38
CA LEU A 123 -5.21 -7.90 1.02
C LEU A 123 -3.68 -7.86 0.90
N GLU A 124 -3.01 -7.13 1.78
CA GLU A 124 -1.55 -7.02 1.76
C GLU A 124 -0.87 -8.39 1.88
N ASN A 125 -1.45 -9.34 2.64
CA ASN A 125 -0.88 -10.67 2.78
C ASN A 125 -0.78 -11.44 1.46
N ILE A 126 -1.65 -11.16 0.47
CA ILE A 126 -1.55 -11.76 -0.87
C ILE A 126 -0.16 -11.45 -1.48
N TRP A 127 0.29 -10.20 -1.35
CA TRP A 127 1.64 -9.80 -1.73
C TRP A 127 2.69 -10.41 -0.79
N PHE A 128 2.62 -10.12 0.51
CA PHE A 128 3.72 -10.39 1.43
C PHE A 128 3.99 -11.88 1.66
N LYS A 129 2.96 -12.74 1.62
CA LYS A 129 3.10 -14.17 1.93
C LYS A 129 3.35 -15.05 0.71
N LYS A 130 2.94 -14.63 -0.49
CA LYS A 130 3.13 -15.40 -1.73
C LYS A 130 4.08 -14.69 -2.68
N TYR A 131 3.62 -13.61 -3.30
CA TYR A 131 4.33 -13.04 -4.45
C TYR A 131 5.64 -12.35 -4.10
N LYS A 132 5.76 -11.73 -2.93
CA LYS A 132 7.04 -11.16 -2.50
C LYS A 132 8.13 -12.24 -2.47
N ILE A 133 7.82 -13.41 -1.92
CA ILE A 133 8.75 -14.54 -1.86
C ILE A 133 9.11 -15.01 -3.26
N MET A 134 8.10 -15.15 -4.14
CA MET A 134 8.32 -15.57 -5.53
C MET A 134 9.21 -14.58 -6.30
N PHE A 135 9.01 -13.26 -6.11
CA PHE A 135 9.86 -12.25 -6.74
C PHE A 135 11.25 -12.19 -6.14
N THR A 136 11.41 -12.39 -4.83
CA THR A 136 12.75 -12.48 -4.21
C THR A 136 13.53 -13.68 -4.78
N ASN A 137 12.89 -14.85 -4.92
CA ASN A 137 13.54 -16.01 -5.55
C ASN A 137 13.88 -15.73 -7.01
N LEU A 138 12.94 -15.16 -7.76
CA LEU A 138 13.15 -14.80 -9.15
C LEU A 138 14.32 -13.81 -9.32
N PHE A 139 14.43 -12.80 -8.45
CA PHE A 139 15.53 -11.83 -8.47
C PHE A 139 16.90 -12.51 -8.34
N ASN A 140 17.00 -13.53 -7.49
CA ASN A 140 18.24 -14.27 -7.30
C ASN A 140 18.55 -15.19 -8.49
N GLU A 141 17.53 -15.86 -9.04
CA GLU A 141 17.67 -16.84 -10.13
C GLU A 141 18.01 -16.20 -11.48
N ILE A 142 17.48 -15.00 -11.76
CA ILE A 142 17.49 -14.43 -13.12
C ILE A 142 18.90 -14.10 -13.64
N SER A 143 19.85 -13.83 -12.74
CA SER A 143 21.26 -13.60 -13.06
C SER A 143 21.93 -14.81 -13.72
N GLY A 144 21.47 -16.03 -13.43
CA GLY A 144 21.96 -17.25 -14.07
C GLY A 144 21.36 -17.54 -15.44
N ILE A 145 20.39 -16.73 -15.89
CA ILE A 145 19.60 -17.01 -17.11
C ILE A 145 19.88 -15.98 -18.20
N THR A 146 20.32 -14.76 -17.85
CA THR A 146 20.56 -13.67 -18.80
C THR A 146 21.62 -12.70 -18.29
N GLU A 147 22.39 -12.10 -19.20
CA GLU A 147 23.33 -11.02 -18.90
C GLU A 147 22.66 -9.66 -18.58
N ALA A 148 21.33 -9.54 -18.76
CA ALA A 148 20.57 -8.33 -18.42
C ALA A 148 19.50 -8.57 -17.32
N PRO A 149 19.87 -9.09 -16.13
CA PRO A 149 18.93 -9.56 -15.11
C PRO A 149 17.97 -8.47 -14.61
N GLU A 150 18.46 -7.25 -14.43
CA GLU A 150 17.66 -6.15 -13.89
C GLU A 150 16.53 -5.74 -14.85
N TYR A 151 16.77 -5.75 -16.16
CA TYR A 151 15.75 -5.42 -17.15
C TYR A 151 14.58 -6.42 -17.10
N PHE A 152 14.89 -7.72 -17.14
CA PHE A 152 13.87 -8.76 -17.13
C PHE A 152 13.21 -8.95 -15.75
N PHE A 153 13.85 -8.49 -14.68
CA PHE A 153 13.22 -8.46 -13.38
C PHE A 153 12.28 -7.26 -13.23
N TYR A 154 12.81 -6.04 -13.32
CA TYR A 154 12.08 -4.83 -12.97
C TYR A 154 10.92 -4.52 -13.92
N LYS A 155 11.05 -4.83 -15.22
CA LYS A 155 9.96 -4.69 -16.20
C LYS A 155 8.68 -5.41 -15.76
N TYR A 156 8.83 -6.67 -15.33
CA TYR A 156 7.68 -7.50 -14.96
C TYR A 156 7.29 -7.34 -13.50
N TYR A 157 8.27 -7.08 -12.62
CA TYR A 157 8.03 -6.76 -11.22
C TYR A 157 7.15 -5.51 -11.06
N PHE A 158 7.52 -4.40 -11.70
CA PHE A 158 6.76 -3.15 -11.58
C PHE A 158 5.39 -3.24 -12.23
N ARG A 159 5.26 -3.97 -13.33
CA ARG A 159 3.97 -4.24 -13.95
C ARG A 159 3.07 -5.05 -13.01
N PHE A 160 3.59 -6.14 -12.44
CA PHE A 160 2.85 -6.98 -11.50
C PHE A 160 2.36 -6.21 -10.27
N ILE A 161 3.28 -5.51 -9.60
CA ILE A 161 2.97 -4.85 -8.34
C ILE A 161 2.01 -3.67 -8.52
N SER A 162 2.10 -2.94 -9.64
CA SER A 162 1.20 -1.82 -9.93
C SER A 162 -0.23 -2.28 -10.14
N GLU A 163 -0.43 -3.30 -10.98
CA GLU A 163 -1.76 -3.84 -11.28
C GLU A 163 -2.43 -4.43 -10.04
N ILE A 164 -1.69 -5.23 -9.26
CA ILE A 164 -2.27 -5.85 -8.06
C ILE A 164 -2.57 -4.81 -6.99
N ARG A 165 -1.67 -3.85 -6.77
CA ARG A 165 -1.93 -2.76 -5.82
C ARG A 165 -3.18 -1.98 -6.23
N ASN A 166 -3.29 -1.58 -7.49
CA ASN A 166 -4.46 -0.85 -7.98
C ASN A 166 -5.74 -1.67 -7.81
N LYS A 167 -5.71 -2.97 -8.16
CA LYS A 167 -6.86 -3.85 -8.01
C LYS A 167 -7.31 -4.01 -6.56
N MET A 168 -6.34 -4.12 -5.65
CA MET A 168 -6.60 -4.18 -4.20
C MET A 168 -7.22 -2.89 -3.68
N ILE A 169 -6.69 -1.72 -4.05
CA ILE A 169 -7.24 -0.42 -3.63
C ILE A 169 -8.64 -0.22 -4.21
N GLU A 170 -8.84 -0.51 -5.50
CA GLU A 170 -10.13 -0.44 -6.19
C GLU A 170 -11.19 -1.22 -5.39
N LYS A 171 -10.92 -2.49 -5.07
CA LYS A 171 -11.87 -3.34 -4.35
C LYS A 171 -12.01 -2.98 -2.87
N LEU A 172 -10.95 -2.45 -2.26
CA LEU A 172 -11.02 -1.90 -0.92
C LEU A 172 -12.00 -0.72 -0.86
N CYS A 173 -11.96 0.18 -1.85
CA CYS A 173 -12.79 1.38 -1.91
C CYS A 173 -14.20 1.13 -2.43
N GLN A 174 -14.38 0.17 -3.34
CA GLN A 174 -15.67 -0.15 -3.94
C GLN A 174 -16.54 -1.09 -3.11
N ILE A 175 -15.93 -2.03 -2.38
CA ILE A 175 -16.67 -3.12 -1.73
C ILE A 175 -16.38 -3.17 -0.24
N ILE A 176 -15.10 -3.26 0.15
CA ILE A 176 -14.74 -3.60 1.54
C ILE A 176 -15.06 -2.45 2.49
N ILE A 177 -14.55 -1.23 2.23
CA ILE A 177 -14.84 -0.06 3.05
C ILE A 177 -16.36 0.20 3.08
N PRO A 178 -17.06 0.25 1.93
CA PRO A 178 -18.50 0.46 1.95
C PRO A 178 -19.26 -0.58 2.76
N SER A 179 -18.98 -1.87 2.58
CA SER A 179 -19.62 -2.96 3.34
C SER A 179 -19.38 -2.84 4.85
N ILE A 180 -18.18 -2.43 5.26
CA ILE A 180 -17.88 -2.26 6.69
C ILE A 180 -18.62 -1.05 7.27
N ILE A 181 -18.67 0.06 6.53
CA ILE A 181 -19.40 1.26 6.96
C ILE A 181 -20.88 0.96 7.07
N ALA A 182 -21.48 0.44 6.00
CA ALA A 182 -22.87 -0.02 5.89
C ALA A 182 -23.29 -0.87 7.10
N ASN A 183 -22.57 -1.98 7.35
CA ASN A 183 -22.83 -2.89 8.46
C ASN A 183 -22.67 -2.29 9.88
N ASN A 184 -22.19 -1.05 10.02
CA ASN A 184 -22.01 -0.40 11.32
C ASN A 184 -22.72 0.97 11.42
N LEU A 185 -23.42 1.42 10.38
CA LEU A 185 -24.33 2.56 10.46
C LEU A 185 -25.73 2.03 10.79
N THR A 186 -26.42 2.64 11.74
CA THR A 186 -27.72 2.15 12.26
C THR A 186 -28.95 2.78 11.62
N ASP A 187 -28.84 3.69 10.64
CA ASP A 187 -29.99 4.52 10.21
C ASP A 187 -30.42 4.35 8.75
N GLU A 188 -31.75 4.42 8.60
CA GLU A 188 -32.73 4.45 7.48
C GLU A 188 -32.31 4.99 6.10
N ASN A 189 -31.11 5.54 5.95
CA ASN A 189 -30.62 6.14 4.70
C ASN A 189 -30.00 5.13 3.72
N ILE A 190 -29.96 3.85 4.06
CA ILE A 190 -29.38 2.82 3.20
C ILE A 190 -30.52 2.04 2.54
N LYS A 191 -30.86 2.48 1.31
CA LYS A 191 -31.90 1.85 0.48
C LYS A 191 -31.56 0.38 0.25
N LYS A 192 -32.28 -0.50 0.97
CA LYS A 192 -32.23 -1.98 0.93
C LYS A 192 -30.83 -2.56 1.21
N GLU A 193 -30.54 -2.80 2.48
CA GLU A 193 -29.29 -3.46 2.85
C GLU A 193 -29.39 -5.00 2.86
N PRO A 194 -28.35 -5.69 2.36
CA PRO A 194 -28.06 -7.07 2.72
C PRO A 194 -27.87 -7.25 4.24
N THR A 195 -28.14 -8.45 4.74
CA THR A 195 -27.89 -8.84 6.14
C THR A 195 -26.40 -8.74 6.50
N SER A 196 -26.08 -8.62 7.79
CA SER A 196 -24.68 -8.51 8.27
C SER A 196 -23.76 -9.65 7.79
N ASN A 197 -24.32 -10.86 7.65
CA ASN A 197 -23.63 -12.04 7.11
C ASN A 197 -23.31 -11.90 5.63
N GLU A 198 -24.14 -11.21 4.85
CA GLU A 198 -23.92 -10.97 3.42
C GLU A 198 -22.77 -9.99 3.18
N TYR A 199 -22.59 -8.98 4.06
CA TYR A 199 -21.46 -8.07 3.98
C TYR A 199 -20.11 -8.77 4.20
N GLU A 200 -20.01 -9.60 5.25
CA GLU A 200 -18.77 -10.37 5.48
C GLU A 200 -18.50 -11.37 4.35
N LYS A 201 -19.54 -12.06 3.87
CA LYS A 201 -19.44 -12.95 2.71
C LYS A 201 -18.94 -12.22 1.47
N ASN A 202 -19.46 -11.03 1.18
CA ASN A 202 -19.03 -10.20 0.05
C ASN A 202 -17.56 -9.78 0.16
N ILE A 203 -17.11 -9.44 1.36
CA ILE A 203 -15.69 -9.14 1.61
C ILE A 203 -14.83 -10.38 1.34
N PHE A 204 -15.21 -11.56 1.83
CA PHE A 204 -14.45 -12.79 1.61
C PHE A 204 -14.38 -13.19 0.13
N ILE A 205 -15.49 -13.16 -0.59
CA ILE A 205 -15.53 -13.39 -2.05
C ILE A 205 -14.62 -12.40 -2.77
N THR A 206 -14.58 -11.14 -2.32
CA THR A 206 -13.71 -10.12 -2.88
C THR A 206 -12.23 -10.44 -2.66
N LEU A 207 -11.85 -10.88 -1.46
CA LEU A 207 -10.47 -11.31 -1.16
C LEU A 207 -10.04 -12.50 -2.03
N GLU A 208 -10.93 -13.46 -2.24
CA GLU A 208 -10.70 -14.63 -3.09
C GLU A 208 -10.49 -14.23 -4.56
N LYS A 209 -11.38 -13.38 -5.10
CA LYS A 209 -11.25 -12.86 -6.47
C LYS A 209 -9.93 -12.14 -6.71
N ILE A 210 -9.46 -11.34 -5.75
CA ILE A 210 -8.18 -10.65 -5.85
C ILE A 210 -7.01 -11.63 -5.80
N SER A 211 -7.12 -12.70 -5.02
CA SER A 211 -6.10 -13.75 -4.92
C SER A 211 -5.98 -14.53 -6.23
N LEU A 212 -7.11 -14.91 -6.83
CA LEU A 212 -7.17 -15.56 -8.16
C LEU A 212 -6.63 -14.65 -9.25
N PHE A 213 -7.05 -13.38 -9.27
CA PHE A 213 -6.52 -12.38 -10.21
C PHE A 213 -4.99 -12.28 -10.12
N ALA A 214 -4.45 -12.21 -8.91
CA ALA A 214 -3.01 -12.10 -8.72
C ALA A 214 -2.26 -13.34 -9.23
N GLU A 215 -2.87 -14.52 -9.13
CA GLU A 215 -2.30 -15.79 -9.59
C GLU A 215 -2.29 -15.90 -11.11
N GLU A 216 -3.42 -15.60 -11.75
CA GLU A 216 -3.53 -15.50 -13.20
C GLU A 216 -2.53 -14.48 -13.76
N PHE A 217 -2.44 -13.30 -13.12
CA PHE A 217 -1.55 -12.24 -13.55
C PHE A 217 -0.07 -12.61 -13.37
N TRP A 218 0.28 -13.29 -12.28
CA TRP A 218 1.63 -13.81 -12.07
C TRP A 218 2.02 -14.79 -13.18
N ASN A 219 1.15 -15.76 -13.47
CA ASN A 219 1.39 -16.77 -14.49
C ASN A 219 1.59 -16.12 -15.88
N LEU A 220 0.76 -15.14 -16.21
CA LEU A 220 0.88 -14.36 -17.44
C LEU A 220 2.22 -13.61 -17.52
N MET A 221 2.60 -12.88 -16.46
CA MET A 221 3.83 -12.10 -16.44
C MET A 221 5.06 -13.00 -16.51
N ASN A 222 5.07 -14.10 -15.77
CA ASN A 222 6.19 -15.04 -15.77
C ASN A 222 6.34 -15.74 -17.12
N LYS A 223 5.23 -16.08 -17.79
CA LYS A 223 5.24 -16.63 -19.15
C LYS A 223 5.86 -15.64 -20.14
N LYS A 224 5.35 -14.40 -20.17
CA LYS A 224 5.86 -13.34 -21.06
C LYS A 224 7.35 -13.06 -20.83
N ARG A 225 7.80 -13.07 -19.57
CA ARG A 225 9.22 -12.90 -19.22
C ARG A 225 10.08 -14.02 -19.78
N LYS A 226 9.67 -15.28 -19.59
CA LYS A 226 10.41 -16.44 -20.09
C LYS A 226 10.49 -16.44 -21.62
N GLU A 227 9.38 -16.06 -22.29
CA GLU A 227 9.34 -15.89 -23.75
C GLU A 227 10.31 -14.81 -24.22
N GLU A 228 10.31 -13.61 -23.61
CA GLU A 228 11.22 -12.53 -24.00
C GLU A 228 12.69 -12.88 -23.75
N ILE A 229 13.01 -13.57 -22.65
CA ILE A 229 14.38 -14.07 -22.39
C ILE A 229 14.81 -15.06 -23.49
N LYS A 230 13.91 -15.97 -23.87
CA LYS A 230 14.19 -16.96 -24.92
C LYS A 230 14.40 -16.30 -26.29
N GLU A 231 13.61 -15.28 -26.60
CA GLU A 231 13.70 -14.53 -27.86
C GLU A 231 15.00 -13.72 -27.97
N LYS A 232 15.38 -13.02 -26.88
CA LYS A 232 16.56 -12.15 -26.87
C LYS A 232 17.87 -12.91 -26.70
N GLY A 233 17.83 -14.08 -26.05
CA GLY A 233 19.02 -14.89 -25.77
C GLY A 233 19.77 -14.44 -24.52
N HIS A 234 20.71 -15.28 -24.08
CA HIS A 234 21.48 -15.09 -22.85
C HIS A 234 22.34 -13.82 -22.91
N ASP A 235 23.03 -13.61 -24.02
CA ASP A 235 24.06 -12.58 -24.22
C ASP A 235 23.49 -11.19 -24.55
N TRP A 236 22.17 -11.05 -24.54
CA TRP A 236 21.53 -9.77 -24.82
C TRP A 236 21.78 -8.78 -23.69
N LYS A 237 22.34 -7.62 -24.04
CA LYS A 237 22.68 -6.55 -23.11
C LYS A 237 21.79 -5.34 -23.33
N VAL A 238 21.52 -4.62 -22.26
CA VAL A 238 20.91 -3.30 -22.33
C VAL A 238 22.01 -2.25 -22.19
N ASN A 239 22.00 -1.27 -23.08
CA ASN A 239 22.83 -0.08 -22.92
C ASN A 239 22.16 0.89 -21.93
N TYR A 240 22.72 0.97 -20.72
CA TYR A 240 22.22 1.85 -19.64
C TYR A 240 22.90 3.23 -19.61
N SER A 241 23.44 3.70 -20.74
CA SER A 241 24.25 4.93 -20.82
C SER A 241 23.56 6.19 -20.28
N SER A 242 22.22 6.23 -20.17
CA SER A 242 21.47 7.23 -19.41
C SER A 242 21.07 6.72 -18.01
N LYS A 243 22.03 6.60 -17.08
CA LYS A 243 21.79 6.15 -15.68
C LYS A 243 20.68 6.92 -14.94
N ASN A 244 20.27 8.10 -15.40
CA ASN A 244 19.18 8.87 -14.81
C ASN A 244 17.76 8.33 -15.13
N ASP A 245 17.59 7.45 -16.13
CA ASP A 245 16.28 7.02 -16.62
C ASP A 245 16.01 5.51 -16.54
N PHE A 246 16.89 4.71 -15.93
CA PHE A 246 16.67 3.25 -15.82
C PHE A 246 15.32 2.89 -15.21
N LEU A 247 14.84 3.66 -14.22
CA LEU A 247 13.51 3.47 -13.63
C LEU A 247 12.39 3.89 -14.60
N ASN A 248 12.60 4.99 -15.34
CA ASN A 248 11.61 5.52 -16.28
C ASN A 248 11.38 4.58 -17.47
N SER A 249 12.37 3.73 -17.78
CA SER A 249 12.21 2.64 -18.75
C SER A 249 11.22 1.54 -18.34
N PHE A 250 10.86 1.45 -17.05
CA PHE A 250 9.94 0.43 -16.53
C PHE A 250 8.66 0.99 -15.92
N LEU A 251 8.59 2.31 -15.74
CA LEU A 251 7.41 3.00 -15.26
C LEU A 251 6.56 3.46 -16.44
N PRO A 252 5.22 3.35 -16.38
CA PRO A 252 4.37 4.01 -17.36
C PRO A 252 4.64 5.52 -17.37
N LYS A 253 4.70 6.12 -18.56
CA LYS A 253 5.01 7.56 -18.76
C LYS A 253 4.00 8.44 -18.01
N GLU A 254 2.76 7.99 -17.96
CA GLU A 254 1.62 8.59 -17.28
C GLU A 254 1.91 8.72 -15.78
N MET A 255 2.48 7.69 -15.15
CA MET A 255 2.80 7.74 -13.72
C MET A 255 3.92 8.74 -13.39
N ILE A 256 4.91 8.85 -14.27
CA ILE A 256 6.02 9.82 -14.13
C ILE A 256 5.47 11.23 -14.28
N LYS A 257 4.66 11.46 -15.32
CA LYS A 257 4.02 12.75 -15.59
C LYS A 257 3.10 13.17 -14.45
N LYS A 258 2.25 12.27 -13.94
CA LYS A 258 1.38 12.51 -12.80
C LYS A 258 2.15 12.89 -11.53
N LYS A 259 3.28 12.23 -11.24
CA LYS A 259 4.15 12.63 -10.11
C LYS A 259 4.72 14.03 -10.30
N MET A 260 5.28 14.33 -11.48
CA MET A 260 5.85 15.65 -11.77
C MET A 260 4.80 16.76 -11.61
N LEU A 261 3.60 16.57 -12.18
CA LEU A 261 2.50 17.52 -12.05
C LEU A 261 2.08 17.71 -10.59
N ARG A 262 1.96 16.61 -9.83
CA ARG A 262 1.64 16.66 -8.41
C ARG A 262 2.70 17.40 -7.58
N GLU A 263 3.98 17.13 -7.82
CA GLU A 263 5.09 17.82 -7.12
C GLU A 263 5.05 19.32 -7.40
N ASN A 264 4.81 19.70 -8.66
CA ASN A 264 4.64 21.09 -9.06
C ASN A 264 3.44 21.74 -8.34
N ILE A 265 2.30 21.06 -8.23
CA ILE A 265 1.13 21.55 -7.47
C ILE A 265 1.46 21.74 -5.99
N ILE A 266 2.19 20.81 -5.36
CA ILE A 266 2.58 20.91 -3.95
C ILE A 266 3.53 22.09 -3.73
N ILE A 267 4.51 22.29 -4.62
CA ILE A 267 5.43 23.43 -4.58
C ILE A 267 4.66 24.75 -4.69
N LEU A 268 3.72 24.83 -5.62
CA LEU A 268 2.86 26.00 -5.79
C LEU A 268 2.00 26.26 -4.56
N ALA A 269 1.34 25.24 -4.01
CA ALA A 269 0.53 25.37 -2.80
C ALA A 269 1.36 25.90 -1.62
N LYS A 270 2.58 25.40 -1.43
CA LYS A 270 3.51 25.92 -0.41
C LYS A 270 3.91 27.36 -0.67
N LYS A 271 4.25 27.71 -1.91
CA LYS A 271 4.63 29.08 -2.30
C LYS A 271 3.53 30.10 -1.95
N TYR A 272 2.27 29.74 -2.16
CA TYR A 272 1.11 30.60 -1.89
C TYR A 272 0.46 30.36 -0.53
N LYS A 273 1.09 29.59 0.37
CA LYS A 273 0.60 29.27 1.72
C LYS A 273 -0.83 28.67 1.73
N ILE A 274 -1.17 27.92 0.68
CA ILE A 274 -2.45 27.21 0.59
C ILE A 274 -2.34 25.93 1.42
N PRO A 275 -3.28 25.66 2.34
CA PRO A 275 -3.26 24.45 3.16
C PRO A 275 -3.37 23.21 2.26
N PHE A 276 -2.39 22.32 2.35
CA PHE A 276 -2.38 21.03 1.66
C PHE A 276 -2.64 19.91 2.66
N ASP A 277 -3.79 19.26 2.55
CA ASP A 277 -4.21 18.18 3.45
C ASP A 277 -4.00 16.77 2.85
N GLY A 278 -3.37 16.69 1.67
CA GLY A 278 -3.13 15.47 0.92
C GLY A 278 -3.98 15.34 -0.35
N ASN A 279 -5.06 16.10 -0.47
CA ASN A 279 -5.96 16.04 -1.63
C ASN A 279 -5.51 17.01 -2.72
N VAL A 280 -4.97 16.47 -3.82
CA VAL A 280 -4.45 17.29 -4.92
C VAL A 280 -5.59 18.02 -5.64
N ILE A 281 -6.76 17.41 -5.79
CA ILE A 281 -7.92 18.02 -6.48
C ILE A 281 -8.48 19.20 -5.68
N GLU A 282 -8.58 19.06 -4.36
CA GLU A 282 -9.04 20.13 -3.49
C GLU A 282 -8.02 21.28 -3.45
N THR A 283 -6.74 20.95 -3.46
CA THR A 283 -5.65 21.92 -3.58
C THR A 283 -5.69 22.67 -4.91
N ILE A 284 -6.00 21.96 -6.01
CA ILE A 284 -6.23 22.56 -7.32
C ILE A 284 -7.38 23.57 -7.27
N LYS A 285 -8.53 23.21 -6.67
CA LYS A 285 -9.67 24.13 -6.53
C LYS A 285 -9.32 25.38 -5.73
N LEU A 286 -8.52 25.23 -4.67
CA LEU A 286 -8.04 26.36 -3.86
C LEU A 286 -7.04 27.23 -4.64
N LEU A 287 -6.13 26.61 -5.40
CA LEU A 287 -5.20 27.30 -6.30
C LEU A 287 -5.93 28.06 -7.40
N GLU A 288 -6.98 27.48 -7.96
CA GLU A 288 -7.81 28.12 -8.99
C GLU A 288 -8.50 29.37 -8.42
N LYS A 289 -9.15 29.24 -7.26
CA LYS A 289 -9.76 30.37 -6.55
C LYS A 289 -8.76 31.47 -6.22
N TYR A 290 -7.56 31.10 -5.77
CA TYR A 290 -6.47 32.04 -5.49
C TYR A 290 -5.96 32.71 -6.77
N SER A 291 -5.80 31.96 -7.86
CA SER A 291 -5.31 32.47 -9.15
C SER A 291 -6.25 33.51 -9.76
N ASN A 292 -7.56 33.39 -9.51
CA ASN A 292 -8.54 34.38 -9.95
C ASN A 292 -8.53 35.68 -9.09
N SER A 293 -7.68 35.75 -8.06
CA SER A 293 -7.61 36.88 -7.11
C SER A 293 -6.25 37.60 -7.08
N VAL A 294 -5.26 37.20 -7.89
CA VAL A 294 -3.89 37.78 -7.94
C VAL A 294 -3.47 38.02 -9.41
N GLU A 295 -2.58 38.99 -9.67
CA GLU A 295 -2.19 39.47 -11.03
C GLU A 295 -1.69 38.40 -12.05
N LYS A 296 -1.87 38.75 -13.33
CA LYS A 296 -1.95 37.88 -14.53
C LYS A 296 -0.76 36.95 -14.83
N ASP A 297 0.47 37.32 -14.51
CA ASP A 297 1.65 36.61 -15.04
C ASP A 297 1.94 35.26 -14.36
N VAL A 298 1.34 35.05 -13.18
CA VAL A 298 1.43 33.79 -12.42
C VAL A 298 0.30 32.81 -12.80
N ILE A 299 -0.78 33.31 -13.40
CA ILE A 299 -2.05 32.59 -13.61
C ILE A 299 -1.92 31.52 -14.69
N ASN A 300 -1.22 31.80 -15.79
CA ASN A 300 -1.16 30.88 -16.93
C ASN A 300 -0.40 29.59 -16.61
N SER A 301 0.71 29.68 -15.87
CA SER A 301 1.47 28.51 -15.44
C SER A 301 0.67 27.62 -14.50
N ILE A 302 -0.08 28.23 -13.58
CA ILE A 302 -0.97 27.50 -12.65
C ILE A 302 -2.13 26.85 -13.42
N LYS A 303 -2.81 27.58 -14.29
CA LYS A 303 -3.94 27.06 -15.08
C LYS A 303 -3.51 25.93 -16.02
N LEU A 304 -2.38 26.06 -16.73
CA LEU A 304 -1.86 25.01 -17.61
C LEU A 304 -1.49 23.73 -16.85
N LEU A 305 -0.87 23.85 -15.66
CA LEU A 305 -0.57 22.72 -14.79
C LEU A 305 -1.83 22.04 -14.25
N ILE A 306 -2.86 22.82 -13.92
CA ILE A 306 -4.16 22.33 -13.46
C ILE A 306 -4.87 21.56 -14.60
N PHE A 307 -4.96 22.14 -15.80
CA PHE A 307 -5.56 21.47 -16.96
C PHE A 307 -4.83 20.18 -17.29
N ALA A 308 -3.50 20.21 -17.38
CA ALA A 308 -2.70 19.03 -17.66
C ALA A 308 -2.86 17.90 -16.62
N TYR A 309 -3.11 18.25 -15.35
CA TYR A 309 -3.34 17.27 -14.29
C TYR A 309 -4.78 16.72 -14.29
N ILE A 310 -5.77 17.53 -14.60
CA ILE A 310 -7.17 17.10 -14.72
C ILE A 310 -7.35 16.15 -15.90
N ASP A 311 -6.75 16.47 -17.05
CA ASP A 311 -6.80 15.61 -18.23
C ASP A 311 -6.16 14.24 -17.97
N GLU A 312 -5.08 14.18 -17.18
CA GLU A 312 -4.42 12.93 -16.75
C GLU A 312 -5.22 12.11 -15.72
N ILE A 313 -6.21 12.68 -15.03
CA ILE A 313 -7.06 11.93 -14.08
C ILE A 313 -8.24 11.28 -14.80
N ASN A 314 -8.69 11.86 -15.92
CA ASN A 314 -9.89 11.44 -16.64
C ASN A 314 -9.62 10.40 -17.75
N PHE A 315 -8.35 10.05 -17.98
CA PHE A 315 -7.88 8.92 -18.78
C PHE A 315 -7.29 7.84 -17.86
#